data_AF-A0A4S1WTA6-F1
#
_entry.id   AF-A0A4S1WTA6-F1
#
_cell.length_a   1.000
_cell.length_b   1.000
_cell.length_c   1.000
_cell.angle_alpha   90.00
_cell.angle_beta   90.00
_cell.angle_gamma   90.00
#
_symmetry.space_group_name_H-M   'P 1'
#
loop_
_entity.id
_entity.type
_entity.pdbx_description
1 polymer ?
#
loop_
_entity_poly.entity_id
_entity_poly.type
_entity_poly.pdbx_seq_one_letter_code
_entity_poly.pdbx_strand_id
1 'polypeptide(L)' 'MQKIRNFVKNSKGATAIEYGLIAALIAVAAIAAMQGLGNQLNKTFGNVTSNMKAS' A
#
# COMPACT_ATOMS: atom_id res chain seq x y z
N MET A 1 17.44 32.74 21.32
CA MET A 1 15.98 32.57 21.48
C MET A 1 15.21 32.31 20.17
N GLN A 2 15.56 32.90 19.02
CA GLN A 2 14.82 32.70 17.75
C GLN A 2 14.72 31.24 17.28
N LYS A 3 15.78 30.43 17.42
CA LYS A 3 15.76 29.02 16.98
C LYS A 3 14.72 28.16 17.72
N ILE A 4 14.54 28.38 19.03
CA ILE A 4 13.55 27.67 19.85
C ILE A 4 12.13 28.09 19.45
N ARG A 5 11.90 29.39 19.21
CA ARG A 5 10.61 29.90 18.70
C ARG A 5 10.24 29.34 17.33
N ASN A 6 11.22 29.18 16.43
CA ASN A 6 10.98 28.62 15.10
C ASN A 6 10.73 27.11 15.14
N PHE A 7 11.37 26.38 16.07
CA PHE A 7 11.11 24.96 16.29
C PHE A 7 9.69 24.71 16.81
N VAL A 8 9.23 25.51 17.79
CA VAL A 8 7.85 25.43 18.33
C VAL A 8 6.79 25.84 17.29
N LYS A 9 7.12 26.74 16.35
CA LYS A 9 6.24 27.12 15.22
C LYS A 9 6.26 26.14 14.04
N ASN A 10 7.09 25.09 14.08
CA ASN A 10 7.28 24.20 12.93
C ASN A 10 6.15 23.16 12.84
N SER A 11 5.20 23.36 11.94
CA SER A 11 4.07 22.45 11.67
C SER A 11 4.38 21.34 10.67
N LYS A 12 5.62 21.25 10.16
CA LYS A 12 6.04 20.19 9.20
C LYS A 12 5.79 18.76 9.71
N GLY A 13 5.88 18.54 11.02
CA GLY A 13 5.56 17.25 11.64
C GLY A 13 4.06 16.93 11.63
N ALA A 14 3.21 17.95 11.82
CA ALA A 14 1.77 17.79 11.75
C ALA A 14 1.31 17.45 10.32
N THR A 15 1.91 18.07 9.31
CA THR A 15 1.64 17.76 7.88
C THR A 15 2.11 16.36 7.51
N ALA A 16 3.22 15.87 8.09
CA ALA A 16 3.68 14.50 7.86
C ALA A 16 2.69 13.44 8.37
N ILE A 17 1.94 13.73 9.43
CA ILE A 17 0.90 12.82 9.96
C ILE A 17 -0.31 12.76 9.03
N GLU A 18 -0.71 13.89 8.44
CA GLU A 18 -1.84 13.95 7.49
C GLU A 18 -1.52 13.16 6.20
N TYR A 19 -0.36 13.42 5.59
CA TYR A 19 0.07 12.66 4.41
C TYR A 19 0.39 11.20 4.76
N GLY A 20 0.87 10.92 5.97
CA GLY A 20 1.08 9.57 6.47
C GLY A 20 -0.20 8.75 6.55
N LEU A 21 -1.30 9.35 7.00
CA LEU A 21 -2.61 8.69 7.05
C LEU A 21 -3.16 8.40 5.64
N ILE A 22 -3.04 9.35 4.72
CA ILE A 22 -3.44 9.16 3.32
C ILE A 22 -2.63 8.04 2.67
N ALA A 23 -1.30 8.04 2.87
CA ALA A 23 -0.42 6.99 2.37
C ALA A 23 -0.78 5.61 2.95
N ALA A 24 -1.12 5.53 4.23
CA ALA A 24 -1.57 4.29 4.87
C ALA A 24 -2.87 3.74 4.23
N LEU A 25 -3.85 4.61 3.96
CA LEU A 25 -5.10 4.20 3.30
C LEU A 25 -4.87 3.70 1.86
N ILE A 26 -4.01 4.39 1.10
CA ILE A 26 -3.63 3.96 -0.26
C ILE A 26 -2.91 2.60 -0.20
N ALA A 27 -2.00 2.42 0.75
CA ALA A 27 -1.27 1.16 0.92
C ALA A 27 -2.21 -0.01 1.22
N VAL A 28 -3.18 0.18 2.12
CA VAL A 28 -4.18 -0.85 2.44
C VAL A 28 -5.02 -1.21 1.22
N ALA A 29 -5.48 -0.23 0.45
CA ALA A 29 -6.23 -0.46 -0.78
C ALA A 29 -5.40 -1.22 -1.84
N ALA A 30 -4.13 -0.85 -2.00
CA ALA A 30 -3.22 -1.53 -2.91
C ALA A 30 -2.98 -2.99 -2.49
N ILE A 31 -2.80 -3.27 -1.20
CA ILE A 31 -2.65 -4.64 -0.67
C ILE A 31 -3.91 -5.47 -0.95
N ALA A 32 -5.10 -4.93 -0.75
CA ALA A 32 -6.35 -5.63 -1.05
C ALA A 32 -6.48 -5.95 -2.55
N ALA A 33 -6.16 -4.99 -3.42
CA ALA A 33 -6.18 -5.20 -4.87
C ALA A 33 -5.17 -6.27 -5.32
N MET A 34 -3.94 -6.23 -4.77
CA MET A 34 -2.89 -7.21 -5.08
C MET A 34 -3.26 -8.63 -4.64
N GLN A 35 -3.96 -8.80 -3.51
CA GLN A 35 -4.47 -10.11 -3.11
C GLN A 35 -5.48 -10.67 -4.11
N GLY A 36 -6.42 -9.84 -4.58
CA GLY A 36 -7.37 -10.24 -5.62
C GLY A 36 -6.68 -10.64 -6.92
N LEU A 37 -5.69 -9.86 -7.36
CA LEU A 37 -4.89 -10.17 -8.54
C LEU A 37 -4.10 -11.48 -8.38
N GLY A 38 -3.44 -11.68 -7.24
CA GLY A 38 -2.69 -12.90 -6.94
C GLY A 38 -3.57 -14.14 -6.98
N ASN A 39 -4.79 -14.07 -6.44
CA ASN A 39 -5.76 -15.15 -6.51
C ASN A 39 -6.16 -15.48 -7.95
N GLN A 40 -6.36 -14.46 -8.79
CA GLN A 40 -6.71 -14.67 -10.19
C GLN A 40 -5.55 -15.28 -10.98
N LEU A 41 -4.32 -14.83 -10.75
CA LEU A 41 -3.13 -15.42 -11.37
C LEU A 41 -2.97 -16.89 -10.98
N ASN A 42 -3.11 -17.21 -9.69
CA ASN A 42 -3.04 -18.59 -9.19
C ASN A 42 -4.10 -19.48 -9.84
N LYS A 43 -5.34 -18.99 -9.99
CA LYS A 43 -6.40 -19.72 -10.71
C LYS A 43 -6.02 -19.95 -12.17
N THR A 44 -5.56 -18.92 -12.87
CA THR A 44 -5.17 -19.02 -14.28
C THR A 44 -4.06 -20.05 -14.48
N PHE A 45 -2.96 -19.95 -13.73
CA PHE A 45 -1.85 -20.89 -13.86
C PHE A 45 -2.18 -22.30 -13.34
N GLY A 46 -3.06 -22.41 -12.33
CA GLY A 46 -3.60 -23.69 -11.86
C GLY A 46 -4.46 -24.38 -12.93
N ASN A 47 -5.27 -23.61 -13.66
CA ASN A 47 -6.05 -24.12 -14.79
C ASN A 47 -5.13 -24.58 -15.93
N VAL A 48 -4.12 -23.79 -16.30
CA VAL A 48 -3.14 -24.20 -17.32
C VAL A 48 -2.47 -25.51 -16.91
N THR A 49 -1.97 -25.59 -15.67
CA THR A 49 -1.34 -26.80 -15.12
C THR A 49 -2.28 -28.00 -15.18
N SER A 50 -3.55 -27.82 -14.83
CA SER A 50 -4.53 -28.92 -14.84
C SER A 50 -4.83 -29.41 -16.26
N ASN A 51 -4.97 -28.49 -17.22
CA ASN A 51 -5.19 -28.85 -18.62
C ASN A 51 -3.97 -29.55 -19.24
N MET A 52 -2.76 -29.13 -18.87
CA MET A 52 -1.53 -29.80 -19.30
C MET A 52 -1.37 -31.21 -18.73
N LYS A 53 -1.89 -31.48 -17.53
CA LYS A 53 -1.88 -32.82 -16.92
C LYS A 53 -2.97 -33.75 -17.44
N ALA A 54 -4.06 -33.19 -17.95
CA ALA A 54 -5.18 -33.94 -18.51
C ALA A 54 -4.97 -34.32 -19.99
N SER A 55 -3.97 -33.71 -20.65
CA SER A 55 -3.49 -34.09 -21.99
C SER A 55 -2.37 -35.13 -21.87
#